data_AF-A0A661UGZ7-F1
#
_entry.id   AF-A0A661UGZ7-F1
#
_cell.length_a   1.000
_cell.length_b   1.000
_cell.length_c   1.000
_cell.angle_alpha   90.00
_cell.angle_beta   90.00
_cell.angle_gamma   90.00
#
_symmetry.space_group_name_H-M   'P 1'
#
loop_
_entity.id
_entity.type
_entity.pdbx_description
1 polymer ?
#
loop_
_entity_poly.entity_id
_entity_poly.type
_entity_poly.pdbx_seq_one_letter_code
_entity_poly.pdbx_strand_id
1 'polypeptide(L)'
;MNFTADDPQSRVRSVDLYYRLNGGPMFHYDVIHYSAQGTFHFVAPQDGTYEFYTQATDWAGNKEELPAVPDATCKSDITPPDAVTSCPEATNERSMSVTYSVSDETSGVKEVTLWVKFKTGGWVATGYSSQYREGEFKFDFLQG
;
A
#
# COMPACT_ATOMS: atom_id res chain seq x y z
N MET A 1 -9.39 -10.83 -1.76
CA MET A 1 -9.21 -11.76 -2.90
C MET A 1 -10.52 -12.52 -3.10
N ASN A 2 -11.00 -12.64 -4.34
CA ASN A 2 -12.18 -13.47 -4.64
C ASN A 2 -11.73 -14.88 -5.06
N PHE A 3 -12.52 -15.90 -4.75
CA PHE A 3 -12.27 -17.27 -5.19
C PHE A 3 -13.55 -17.93 -5.72
N THR A 4 -13.35 -18.95 -6.56
CA THR A 4 -14.37 -19.89 -7.02
C THR A 4 -13.76 -21.29 -7.00
N ALA A 5 -14.42 -22.24 -6.35
CA ALA A 5 -14.08 -23.65 -6.28
C ALA A 5 -15.30 -24.47 -6.76
N ASP A 6 -15.08 -25.55 -7.50
CA ASP A 6 -16.16 -26.39 -8.03
C ASP A 6 -15.88 -27.86 -7.72
N ASP A 7 -16.86 -28.52 -7.08
CA ASP A 7 -16.91 -29.99 -6.98
C ASP A 7 -18.36 -30.44 -7.18
N PRO A 8 -18.71 -30.98 -8.37
CA PRO A 8 -20.07 -31.36 -8.69
C PRO A 8 -20.55 -32.65 -7.99
N GLN A 9 -19.67 -33.43 -7.34
CA GLN A 9 -20.03 -34.71 -6.71
C GLN A 9 -20.24 -34.61 -5.19
N SER A 10 -19.35 -33.91 -4.48
CA SER A 10 -19.36 -33.86 -3.02
C SER A 10 -19.60 -32.46 -2.45
N ARG A 11 -19.57 -31.41 -3.28
CA ARG A 11 -19.63 -29.98 -2.91
C ARG A 11 -18.41 -29.55 -2.07
N VAL A 12 -18.08 -28.26 -2.14
CA VAL A 12 -17.00 -27.66 -1.36
C VAL A 12 -17.41 -27.55 0.12
N ARG A 13 -16.58 -28.08 1.02
CA ARG A 13 -16.73 -27.99 2.48
C ARG A 13 -16.00 -26.79 3.05
N SER A 14 -14.77 -26.55 2.63
CA SER A 14 -14.00 -25.36 2.99
C SER A 14 -13.07 -24.93 1.87
N VAL A 15 -12.69 -23.67 1.90
CA VAL A 15 -11.56 -23.13 1.14
C VAL A 15 -10.67 -22.42 2.12
N ASP A 16 -9.42 -22.86 2.21
CA ASP A 16 -8.38 -22.29 3.05
C ASP A 16 -7.57 -21.27 2.24
N LEU A 17 -7.28 -20.10 2.82
CA LEU A 17 -6.40 -19.10 2.26
C LEU A 17 -5.02 -19.21 2.90
N TYR A 18 -4.00 -19.29 2.06
CA TYR A 18 -2.60 -19.19 2.41
C TYR A 18 -1.97 -17.97 1.74
N TYR A 19 -0.91 -17.44 2.33
CA TYR A 19 -0.07 -16.43 1.69
C TYR A 19 1.42 -16.66 1.93
N ARG A 20 2.25 -16.10 1.04
CA ARG A 20 3.69 -15.90 1.21
C ARG A 20 4.00 -14.42 1.09
N LEU A 21 5.03 -13.98 1.82
CA LEU A 21 5.56 -12.62 1.71
C LEU A 21 6.95 -12.69 1.07
N ASN A 22 7.15 -11.99 -0.04
CA ASN A 22 8.42 -11.88 -0.77
C ASN A 22 9.08 -13.24 -1.07
N GLY A 23 8.30 -14.25 -1.48
CA GLY A 23 8.80 -15.61 -1.74
C GLY A 23 9.24 -16.38 -0.48
N GLY A 24 8.91 -15.87 0.71
CA GLY A 24 9.21 -16.48 1.99
C GLY A 24 8.35 -17.70 2.33
N PRO A 25 8.29 -18.10 3.61
CA PRO A 25 7.48 -19.23 4.04
C PRO A 25 5.98 -18.98 3.80
N MET A 26 5.24 -20.07 3.64
CA MET A 26 3.79 -20.04 3.49
C MET A 26 3.11 -20.04 4.85
N PHE A 27 2.12 -19.17 5.00
CA PHE A 27 1.30 -19.03 6.20
C PHE A 27 -0.16 -19.30 5.87
N HIS A 28 -0.85 -20.06 6.71
CA HIS A 28 -2.31 -20.13 6.70
C HIS A 28 -2.87 -18.85 7.30
N TYR A 29 -3.89 -18.26 6.66
CA TYR A 29 -4.48 -16.99 7.08
C TYR A 29 -5.91 -17.15 7.58
N ASP A 30 -6.78 -17.72 6.76
CA ASP A 30 -8.21 -17.79 7.06
C ASP A 30 -8.87 -18.94 6.28
N VAL A 31 -10.12 -19.26 6.62
CA VAL A 31 -10.89 -20.33 6.01
C VAL A 31 -12.36 -19.93 5.84
N ILE A 32 -12.89 -20.11 4.63
CA ILE A 32 -14.31 -19.96 4.35
C ILE A 32 -14.94 -21.35 4.27
N HIS A 33 -16.01 -21.56 5.05
CA HIS A 33 -16.72 -22.83 5.11
C HIS A 33 -18.01 -22.80 4.29
N TYR A 34 -18.36 -23.96 3.74
CA TYR A 34 -19.65 -24.26 3.11
C TYR A 34 -20.03 -23.34 1.95
N SER A 35 -19.03 -22.71 1.34
CA SER A 35 -19.21 -21.88 0.16
C SER A 35 -18.12 -22.21 -0.86
N ALA A 36 -18.58 -22.43 -2.08
CA ALA A 36 -17.74 -22.62 -3.27
C ALA A 36 -17.23 -21.28 -3.83
N GLN A 37 -17.76 -20.15 -3.36
CA GLN A 37 -17.36 -18.81 -3.81
C GLN A 37 -17.32 -17.85 -2.62
N GLY A 38 -16.46 -16.84 -2.69
CA GLY A 38 -16.43 -15.84 -1.64
C GLY A 38 -15.27 -14.87 -1.77
N THR A 39 -15.12 -14.06 -0.73
CA THR A 39 -14.08 -13.04 -0.65
C THR A 39 -13.35 -13.17 0.67
N PHE A 40 -12.02 -13.28 0.60
CA PHE A 40 -11.15 -13.12 1.75
C PHE A 40 -10.76 -11.65 1.93
N HIS A 41 -10.88 -11.16 3.16
CA HIS A 41 -10.42 -9.85 3.59
C HIS A 41 -9.03 -9.97 4.20
N PHE A 42 -8.01 -9.61 3.42
CA PHE A 42 -6.62 -9.63 3.85
C PHE A 42 -6.18 -8.24 4.28
N VAL A 43 -5.55 -8.13 5.45
CA VAL A 43 -4.90 -6.91 5.93
C VAL A 43 -3.39 -7.16 5.93
N ALA A 44 -2.66 -6.45 5.09
CA ALA A 44 -1.22 -6.58 4.99
C ALA A 44 -0.55 -6.02 6.27
N PRO A 45 0.22 -6.82 7.02
CA PRO A 45 0.88 -6.35 8.25
C PRO A 45 2.12 -5.49 7.97
N GLN A 46 2.71 -5.58 6.78
CA GLN A 46 3.94 -4.88 6.40
C GLN A 46 4.07 -4.76 4.88
N ASP A 47 5.06 -4.00 4.43
CA ASP A 47 5.37 -3.84 3.02
C ASP A 47 5.88 -5.13 2.38
N GLY A 48 5.62 -5.25 1.08
CA GLY A 48 6.16 -6.30 0.25
C GLY A 48 5.15 -6.91 -0.71
N THR A 49 5.60 -7.91 -1.44
CA THR A 49 4.80 -8.69 -2.38
C THR A 49 4.16 -9.87 -1.65
N TYR A 50 2.84 -9.89 -1.60
CA TYR A 50 2.05 -10.99 -1.09
C TYR A 50 1.59 -11.88 -2.24
N GLU A 51 1.82 -13.17 -2.08
CA GLU A 51 1.43 -14.23 -3.01
C GLU A 51 0.38 -15.09 -2.31
N PHE A 52 -0.84 -15.14 -2.84
CA PHE A 52 -1.98 -15.83 -2.23
C PHE A 52 -2.26 -17.14 -2.93
N TYR A 53 -2.70 -18.12 -2.15
CA TYR A 53 -3.01 -19.46 -2.59
C TYR A 53 -4.28 -19.93 -1.89
N THR A 54 -5.12 -20.65 -2.61
CA THR A 54 -6.30 -21.30 -2.07
C THR A 54 -6.14 -22.82 -2.11
N GLN A 55 -6.76 -23.50 -1.15
CA GLN A 55 -6.89 -24.94 -1.14
C GLN A 55 -8.33 -25.29 -0.78
N ALA A 56 -9.06 -25.89 -1.71
CA ALA A 56 -10.39 -26.41 -1.43
C ALA A 56 -10.34 -27.78 -0.72
N THR A 57 -11.27 -28.00 0.20
CA THR A 57 -11.57 -29.31 0.78
C THR A 57 -13.05 -29.62 0.54
N ASP A 58 -13.36 -30.82 0.06
CA ASP A 58 -14.73 -31.27 -0.19
C ASP A 58 -15.38 -31.93 1.05
N TRP A 59 -16.65 -32.31 0.97
CA TRP A 59 -17.33 -33.00 2.08
C TRP A 59 -16.88 -34.45 2.29
N ALA A 60 -16.28 -35.09 1.29
CA ALA A 60 -15.69 -36.42 1.42
C ALA A 60 -14.29 -36.37 2.09
N GLY A 61 -13.73 -35.17 2.28
CA GLY A 61 -12.41 -34.94 2.86
C GLY A 61 -11.29 -34.91 1.83
N ASN A 62 -11.59 -34.92 0.53
CA ASN A 62 -10.60 -34.71 -0.51
C ASN A 62 -10.11 -33.27 -0.48
N LYS A 63 -8.80 -33.08 -0.57
CA LYS A 63 -8.16 -31.76 -0.60
C LYS A 63 -7.53 -31.53 -1.95
N GLU A 64 -7.71 -30.33 -2.48
CA GLU A 64 -6.93 -29.83 -3.60
C GLU A 64 -5.44 -29.80 -3.24
N GLU A 65 -4.57 -30.05 -4.22
CA GLU A 65 -3.15 -29.80 -4.04
C GLU A 65 -2.90 -28.28 -4.01
N LEU A 66 -2.07 -27.79 -3.08
CA LEU A 66 -1.73 -26.37 -3.05
C LEU A 66 -1.09 -25.96 -4.39
N PRO A 67 -1.59 -24.89 -5.06
CA PRO A 67 -1.07 -24.48 -6.35
C PRO A 67 0.43 -24.19 -6.33
N ALA A 68 1.14 -24.60 -7.39
CA ALA A 68 2.58 -24.34 -7.53
C ALA A 68 2.89 -22.86 -7.83
N VAL A 69 1.91 -22.13 -8.37
CA VAL A 69 1.94 -20.69 -8.64
C VAL A 69 0.86 -19.99 -7.81
N PRO A 70 1.05 -18.74 -7.39
CA PRO A 70 0.02 -18.04 -6.64
C PRO A 70 -1.22 -17.79 -7.49
N ASP A 71 -2.40 -17.94 -6.87
CA ASP A 71 -3.70 -17.61 -7.45
C ASP A 71 -3.87 -16.10 -7.62
N ALA A 72 -3.23 -15.31 -6.75
CA ALA A 72 -3.18 -13.87 -6.85
C ALA A 72 -1.89 -13.31 -6.23
N THR A 73 -1.42 -12.19 -6.78
CA THR A 73 -0.28 -11.45 -6.23
C THR A 73 -0.68 -9.99 -6.02
N CYS A 74 -0.32 -9.41 -4.88
CA CYS A 74 -0.43 -7.96 -4.65
C CYS A 74 0.82 -7.40 -3.98
N LYS A 75 1.09 -6.11 -4.16
CA LYS A 75 2.13 -5.39 -3.42
C LYS A 75 1.46 -4.49 -2.39
N SER A 76 1.89 -4.61 -1.14
CA SER A 76 1.51 -3.69 -0.07
C SER A 76 2.61 -2.65 0.12
N ASP A 77 2.18 -1.41 0.30
CA ASP A 77 3.00 -0.33 0.80
C ASP A 77 2.19 0.48 1.82
N ILE A 78 2.64 0.43 3.08
CA ILE A 78 2.08 1.16 4.22
C ILE A 78 3.11 2.11 4.84
N THR A 79 4.35 2.12 4.35
CA THR A 79 5.39 3.03 4.81
C THR A 79 5.19 4.38 4.11
N PRO A 80 5.05 5.49 4.85
CA PRO A 80 4.88 6.80 4.23
C PRO A 80 6.19 7.28 3.58
N PRO A 81 6.10 8.16 2.56
CA PRO A 81 7.27 8.82 2.00
C PRO A 81 7.96 9.72 3.03
N ASP A 82 9.29 9.74 3.02
CA ASP A 82 10.11 10.64 3.85
C ASP A 82 10.53 11.87 3.05
N ALA A 83 10.39 13.07 3.64
CA ALA A 83 10.70 14.33 2.98
C ALA A 83 11.72 15.17 3.77
N VAL A 84 12.70 15.72 3.06
CA VAL A 84 13.63 16.72 3.56
C VAL A 84 13.35 18.04 2.84
N THR A 85 13.32 19.14 3.59
CA THR A 85 13.16 20.49 3.04
C THR A 85 14.30 21.40 3.49
N SER A 86 14.64 22.37 2.65
CA SER A 86 15.64 23.39 2.98
C SER A 86 15.22 24.73 2.42
N CYS A 87 15.50 25.79 3.17
CA CYS A 87 15.27 27.16 2.74
C CYS A 87 16.22 28.12 3.49
N PRO A 88 16.41 29.35 2.99
CA PRO A 88 17.19 30.36 3.70
C PRO A 88 16.60 30.67 5.09
N GLU A 89 17.47 30.86 6.09
CA GLU A 89 17.05 31.24 7.45
C GLU A 89 16.41 32.63 7.50
N ALA A 90 16.86 33.54 6.63
CA ALA A 90 16.30 34.87 6.46
C ALA A 90 16.42 35.32 4.99
N THR A 91 15.51 36.20 4.58
CA THR A 91 15.55 36.87 3.27
C THR A 91 15.02 38.29 3.41
N ASN A 92 15.55 39.22 2.60
CA ASN A 92 14.98 40.57 2.44
C ASN A 92 14.11 40.67 1.18
N GLU A 93 13.95 39.57 0.44
CA GLU A 93 13.12 39.48 -0.76
C GLU A 93 11.67 39.18 -0.40
N ARG A 94 10.75 39.43 -1.34
CA ARG A 94 9.33 39.09 -1.20
C ARG A 94 9.01 37.63 -1.54
N SER A 95 10.03 36.87 -1.87
CA SER A 95 9.93 35.45 -2.17
C SER A 95 11.10 34.69 -1.57
N MET A 96 10.90 33.38 -1.40
CA MET A 96 11.95 32.47 -0.96
C MET A 96 11.87 31.14 -1.72
N SER A 97 13.04 30.58 -2.02
CA SER A 97 13.16 29.25 -2.58
C SER A 97 13.15 28.22 -1.47
N VAL A 98 12.21 27.28 -1.54
CA VAL A 98 12.12 26.11 -0.68
C VAL A 98 12.45 24.89 -1.54
N THR A 99 13.59 24.28 -1.30
CA THR A 99 13.96 23.02 -1.98
C THR A 99 13.46 21.83 -1.18
N TYR A 100 13.18 20.74 -1.88
CA TYR A 100 12.76 19.50 -1.26
C TYR A 100 13.38 18.28 -1.96
N SER A 101 13.53 17.21 -1.20
CA SER A 101 13.85 15.87 -1.67
C SER A 101 13.00 14.87 -0.88
N VAL A 102 12.33 13.96 -1.58
CA VAL A 102 11.40 12.98 -1.02
C VAL A 102 11.82 11.59 -1.49
N SER A 103 11.83 10.62 -0.57
CA SER A 103 12.16 9.22 -0.84
C SER A 103 11.02 8.30 -0.47
N ASP A 104 10.67 7.41 -1.39
CA ASP A 104 9.73 6.29 -1.23
C ASP A 104 10.14 5.21 -2.23
N GLU A 105 10.69 4.11 -1.73
CA GLU A 105 11.25 3.04 -2.56
C GLU A 105 10.20 1.98 -2.94
N THR A 106 8.99 2.08 -2.39
CA THR A 106 7.96 1.03 -2.44
C THR A 106 6.85 1.38 -3.43
N SER A 107 6.14 2.48 -3.24
CA SER A 107 5.05 2.95 -4.13
C SER A 107 5.41 4.22 -4.87
N GLY A 108 6.49 4.89 -4.46
CA GLY A 108 6.95 6.15 -5.03
C GLY A 108 6.12 7.34 -4.57
N VAL A 109 6.53 8.53 -5.02
CA VAL A 109 5.92 9.79 -4.57
C VAL A 109 4.78 10.18 -5.52
N LYS A 110 3.55 10.27 -4.99
CA LYS A 110 2.39 10.76 -5.76
C LYS A 110 2.37 12.28 -5.87
N GLU A 111 2.60 12.97 -4.76
CA GLU A 111 2.50 14.41 -4.67
C GLU A 111 3.31 14.95 -3.47
N VAL A 112 3.95 16.09 -3.66
CA VAL A 112 4.59 16.90 -2.63
C VAL A 112 3.82 18.21 -2.55
N THR A 113 3.36 18.60 -1.36
CA THR A 113 2.66 19.88 -1.14
C THR A 113 3.45 20.74 -0.16
N LEU A 114 3.53 22.04 -0.41
CA LEU A 114 4.17 22.98 0.51
C LEU A 114 3.14 23.50 1.53
N TRP A 115 3.51 23.40 2.80
CA TRP A 115 2.79 24.01 3.92
C TRP A 115 3.72 24.96 4.64
N VAL A 116 3.18 26.07 5.12
CA VAL A 116 3.93 27.07 5.88
C VAL A 116 3.27 27.31 7.22
N LYS A 117 4.07 27.65 8.21
CA LYS A 117 3.60 28.07 9.52
C LYS A 117 4.27 29.37 9.89
N PHE A 118 3.46 30.40 10.15
CA PHE A 118 3.97 31.69 10.60
C PHE A 118 3.97 31.76 12.13
N LYS A 119 5.15 31.98 12.72
CA LYS A 119 5.34 32.06 14.18
C LYS A 119 4.69 30.86 14.90
N THR A 120 3.81 31.14 15.88
CA THR A 120 3.10 30.14 16.68
C THR A 120 1.77 29.70 16.06
N GLY A 121 1.45 30.13 14.83
CA GLY A 121 0.21 29.79 14.15
C GLY A 121 0.06 28.31 13.78
N GLY A 122 -1.04 28.00 13.09
CA GLY A 122 -1.24 26.68 12.48
C GLY A 122 -0.43 26.52 11.19
N TRP A 123 -0.32 25.28 10.72
CA TRP A 123 0.13 25.01 9.36
C TRP A 123 -0.96 25.43 8.37
N VAL A 124 -0.56 26.12 7.32
CA VAL A 124 -1.42 26.60 6.23
C VAL A 124 -0.87 26.04 4.91
N ALA A 125 -1.74 25.43 4.12
CA ALA A 125 -1.38 24.96 2.78
C ALA A 125 -1.18 26.15 1.85
N THR A 126 -0.07 26.17 1.10
CA THR A 126 0.22 27.27 0.17
C THR A 126 -0.43 27.08 -1.20
N GLY A 127 -0.93 25.88 -1.49
CA GLY A 127 -1.42 25.50 -2.82
C GLY A 127 -0.32 25.12 -3.82
N TYR A 128 0.96 25.18 -3.45
CA TYR A 128 2.04 24.67 -4.29
C TYR A 128 2.11 23.16 -4.18
N SER A 129 2.14 22.47 -5.33
CA SER A 129 2.39 21.04 -5.38
C SER A 129 3.25 20.60 -6.56
N SER A 130 3.82 19.40 -6.44
CA SER A 130 4.67 18.77 -7.45
C SER A 130 4.51 17.26 -7.41
N GLN A 131 4.71 16.59 -8.55
CA GLN A 131 4.76 15.13 -8.66
C GLN A 131 6.19 14.58 -8.70
N TYR A 132 7.19 15.46 -8.69
CA TYR A 132 8.60 15.08 -8.72
C TYR A 132 9.10 14.80 -7.30
N ARG A 133 10.04 13.86 -7.18
CA ARG A 133 10.68 13.49 -5.90
C ARG A 133 11.68 14.54 -5.40
N GLU A 134 12.09 15.47 -6.26
CA GLU A 134 13.01 16.55 -5.93
C GLU A 134 12.61 17.79 -6.71
N GLY A 135 12.87 18.96 -6.12
CA GLY A 135 12.58 20.22 -6.78
C GLY A 135 12.63 21.42 -5.86
N GLU A 136 12.05 22.51 -6.35
CA GLU A 136 12.02 23.80 -5.69
C GLU A 136 10.63 24.42 -5.83
N PHE A 137 10.10 24.94 -4.74
CA PHE A 137 8.98 25.86 -4.74
C PHE A 137 9.49 27.27 -4.51
N LYS A 138 9.07 28.22 -5.36
CA LYS A 138 9.26 29.65 -5.11
C LYS A 138 8.04 30.17 -4.36
N PHE A 139 8.18 30.32 -3.06
CA PHE A 139 7.11 30.77 -2.18
C PHE A 139 7.10 32.31 -2.10
N ASP A 140 5.99 32.92 -2.50
CA ASP A 140 5.77 34.37 -2.39
C ASP A 140 5.00 34.70 -1.10
N PHE A 141 5.56 35.58 -0.24
CA PHE A 141 4.95 35.94 1.05
C PHE A 141 3.61 36.69 0.94
N LEU A 142 3.18 37.06 -0.28
CA LEU A 142 1.93 37.77 -0.55
C LEU A 142 0.72 36.84 -0.75
N GLN A 143 0.92 35.53 -0.83
CA GLN A 143 -0.15 34.53 -1.01
C GLN A 143 -0.59 33.86 0.32
N GLY A 144 -0.06 34.29 1.46
CA GLY A 144 -0.37 33.75 2.80
C GLY A 144 -1.20 34.67 3.67
#